data_AF-A0A164V3U3-F1
#
_entry.id   AF-A0A164V3U3-F1
#
_cell.length_a   1.000
_cell.length_b   1.000
_cell.length_c   1.000
_cell.angle_alpha   90.00
_cell.angle_beta   90.00
_cell.angle_gamma   90.00
#
_symmetry.space_group_name_H-M   'P 1'
#
loop_
_entity.id
_entity.type
_entity.pdbx_description
1 polymer ?
#
loop_
_entity_poly.entity_id
_entity_poly.type
_entity_poly.pdbx_seq_one_letter_code
_entity_poly.pdbx_strand_id
1 'polypeptide(L)'
;MMMDDIRSRRYKLRQVMVDGTIPPRVKKDAHAVILEFIRSRPPLRKASERKLRPLTRRVSTPVELLMESIRQHDSKELRPTRCLLVNRTGNTFQRLSDIIPREALSRSPFEKPFQEEESSFL
;
A
#
# COMPACT_ATOMS: atom_id res chain seq x y z
N MET A 1 3.31 47.24 -12.66
CA MET A 1 4.40 46.78 -11.79
C MET A 1 3.77 46.25 -10.51
N MET A 2 3.48 44.94 -10.45
CA MET A 2 2.83 44.33 -9.28
C MET A 2 3.59 44.60 -7.96
N MET A 3 4.92 44.67 -8.05
CA MET A 3 5.79 45.02 -6.93
C MET A 3 5.50 46.42 -6.37
N ASP A 4 5.14 47.39 -7.21
CA ASP A 4 4.77 48.74 -6.77
C ASP A 4 3.41 48.75 -6.09
N ASP A 5 2.45 47.97 -6.58
CA ASP A 5 1.12 47.87 -5.99
C ASP A 5 1.17 47.21 -4.59
N ILE A 6 2.10 46.27 -4.37
CA ILE A 6 2.41 45.72 -3.04
C ILE A 6 3.06 46.78 -2.14
N ARG A 7 4.12 47.45 -2.62
CA ARG A 7 4.84 48.47 -1.86
C ARG A 7 3.94 49.63 -1.44
N SER A 8 3.08 50.09 -2.34
CA SER A 8 2.12 51.18 -2.11
C SER A 8 0.83 50.72 -1.43
N ARG A 9 0.68 49.42 -1.11
CA ARG A 9 -0.52 48.81 -0.51
C ARG A 9 -1.82 49.20 -1.23
N ARG A 10 -1.80 49.22 -2.57
CA ARG A 10 -2.97 49.55 -3.42
C ARG A 10 -3.96 48.39 -3.53
N TYR A 11 -4.31 47.78 -2.41
CA TYR A 11 -5.25 46.67 -2.34
C TYR A 11 -6.16 46.83 -1.12
N LYS A 12 -7.43 46.42 -1.28
CA LYS A 12 -8.41 46.36 -0.18
C LYS A 12 -8.55 44.92 0.25
N LEU A 13 -7.92 44.52 1.35
CA LEU A 13 -8.14 43.19 1.94
C LEU A 13 -9.47 43.17 2.69
N ARG A 14 -10.19 42.06 2.61
CA ARG A 14 -11.29 41.79 3.53
C ARG A 14 -10.68 41.42 4.88
N GLN A 15 -11.08 42.14 5.91
CA GLN A 15 -10.63 41.91 7.29
C GLN A 15 -11.29 40.63 7.83
N VAL A 16 -10.51 39.57 8.02
CA VAL A 16 -11.02 38.28 8.49
C VAL A 16 -10.88 38.14 10.00
N MET A 17 -9.76 38.58 10.57
CA MET A 17 -9.49 38.65 12.01
C MET A 17 -8.42 39.72 12.23
N VAL A 18 -8.71 40.75 13.00
CA VAL A 18 -7.71 41.72 13.50
C VAL A 18 -7.96 41.75 15.00
N ASP A 19 -6.89 41.71 15.78
CA ASP A 19 -6.94 41.63 17.25
C ASP A 19 -7.31 40.26 17.84
N GLY A 20 -7.27 39.19 17.04
CA GLY A 20 -7.52 37.81 17.50
C GLY A 20 -8.97 37.52 17.92
N THR A 21 -9.85 38.52 17.83
CA THR A 21 -11.27 38.37 18.15
C THR A 21 -11.99 37.67 17.00
N ILE A 22 -12.79 36.67 17.37
CA ILE A 22 -13.54 35.82 16.45
C ILE A 22 -14.55 36.69 15.67
N PRO A 23 -14.61 36.60 14.33
CA PRO A 23 -15.54 37.41 13.54
C PRO A 23 -16.99 37.14 13.97
N PRO A 24 -17.86 38.16 14.02
CA PRO A 24 -19.22 38.08 14.62
C PRO A 24 -20.17 37.10 13.91
N ARG A 25 -19.77 36.60 12.73
CA ARG A 25 -20.48 35.51 12.03
C ARG A 25 -20.34 34.16 12.75
N VAL A 26 -19.33 34.01 13.61
CA VAL A 26 -19.07 32.83 14.41
C VAL A 26 -19.45 33.15 15.85
N LYS A 27 -20.69 32.81 16.21
CA LYS A 27 -21.28 33.12 17.53
C LYS A 27 -20.80 32.20 18.66
N LYS A 28 -20.18 31.07 18.32
CA LYS A 28 -19.73 30.05 19.28
C LYS A 28 -18.25 29.77 19.07
N ASP A 29 -17.49 29.68 20.15
CA ASP A 29 -16.10 29.26 20.13
C ASP A 29 -15.98 27.84 19.52
N ALA A 30 -14.94 27.61 18.72
CA ALA A 30 -14.71 26.32 18.07
C ALA A 30 -14.63 25.19 19.10
N HIS A 31 -13.98 25.45 20.23
CA HIS A 31 -13.89 24.52 21.34
C HIS A 31 -15.28 24.18 21.93
N ALA A 32 -16.16 25.18 22.09
CA ALA A 32 -17.52 24.98 22.58
C ALA A 32 -18.37 24.15 21.60
N VAL A 33 -18.24 24.39 20.29
CA VAL A 33 -18.93 23.61 19.25
C VAL A 33 -18.47 22.15 19.23
N ILE A 34 -17.15 21.91 19.32
CA ILE A 34 -16.59 20.56 19.38
C ILE A 34 -17.05 19.84 20.64
N LEU A 35 -17.07 20.52 21.79
CA LEU A 35 -17.59 19.96 23.03
C LEU A 35 -19.08 19.66 22.97
N GLU A 36 -19.90 20.54 22.37
CA GLU A 36 -21.34 20.31 22.14
C GLU A 36 -21.56 19.05 21.27
N PHE A 37 -20.69 18.82 20.27
CA PHE A 37 -20.72 17.63 19.43
C PHE A 37 -20.36 16.34 20.21
N ILE A 38 -19.29 16.36 21.00
CA ILE A 38 -18.89 15.20 21.82
C ILE A 38 -19.92 14.93 22.92
N ARG A 39 -20.53 15.98 23.51
CA ARG A 39 -21.57 15.85 24.53
C ARG A 39 -22.89 15.33 23.98
N SER A 40 -23.28 15.77 22.78
CA SER A 40 -24.51 15.29 22.13
C SER A 40 -24.38 13.87 21.59
N ARG A 41 -23.15 13.32 21.48
CA ARG A 41 -22.82 12.00 20.91
C ARG A 41 -23.87 11.55 19.89
N PRO A 42 -24.04 12.27 18.77
CA PRO A 42 -24.98 11.86 17.75
C PRO A 42 -24.65 10.40 17.38
N PRO A 43 -25.65 9.49 17.33
CA PRO A 43 -25.40 8.07 17.18
C PRO A 43 -24.66 7.80 15.87
N LEU A 44 -23.42 7.30 15.99
CA LEU A 44 -22.60 6.93 14.83
C LEU A 44 -23.19 5.68 14.18
N ARG A 45 -23.41 5.74 12.86
CA ARG A 45 -23.81 4.55 12.08
C ARG A 45 -22.71 3.49 12.11
N LYS A 46 -23.10 2.21 12.24
CA LYS A 46 -22.19 1.07 12.14
C LYS A 46 -21.43 1.12 10.83
N ALA A 47 -20.19 0.64 10.81
CA ALA A 47 -19.37 0.65 9.59
C ALA A 47 -20.06 -0.04 8.40
N SER A 48 -20.80 -1.12 8.67
CA SER A 48 -21.60 -1.87 7.68
C SER A 48 -22.79 -1.10 7.12
N GLU A 49 -23.37 -0.15 7.85
CA GLU A 49 -24.51 0.67 7.42
C GLU A 49 -24.08 1.91 6.63
N ARG A 50 -22.78 2.20 6.59
CA ARG A 50 -22.26 3.36 5.86
C ARG A 50 -22.24 3.04 4.37
N LYS A 51 -22.92 3.85 3.56
CA LYS A 51 -22.85 3.78 2.10
C LYS A 51 -21.45 4.22 1.63
N LEU A 52 -20.53 3.26 1.52
CA LEU A 52 -19.21 3.49 0.96
C LEU A 52 -19.32 3.79 -0.54
N ARG A 53 -18.36 4.54 -1.08
CA ARG A 53 -18.22 4.63 -2.54
C ARG A 53 -18.02 3.23 -3.10
N PRO A 54 -18.62 2.88 -4.26
CA PRO A 54 -18.36 1.60 -4.90
C PRO A 54 -16.86 1.37 -5.00
N LEU A 55 -16.42 0.15 -4.71
CA LEU A 55 -15.03 -0.23 -4.92
C LEU A 55 -14.74 -0.02 -6.40
N THR A 56 -13.91 0.97 -6.74
CA THR A 56 -13.48 1.19 -8.11
C THR A 56 -12.79 -0.09 -8.57
N ARG A 57 -13.25 -0.69 -9.67
CA ARG A 57 -12.54 -1.80 -10.32
C ARG A 57 -11.10 -1.34 -10.52
N ARG A 58 -10.17 -1.92 -9.74
CA ARG A 58 -8.75 -1.67 -9.93
C ARG A 58 -8.38 -2.33 -11.24
N VAL A 59 -8.07 -1.53 -12.25
CA VAL A 59 -7.31 -2.03 -13.40
C VAL A 59 -5.98 -2.47 -12.83
N SER A 60 -5.56 -3.71 -13.13
CA SER A 60 -4.27 -4.21 -12.66
C SER A 60 -3.17 -3.26 -13.13
N THR A 61 -2.35 -2.81 -12.18
CA THR A 61 -1.19 -2.00 -12.52
C THR A 61 -0.22 -2.82 -13.38
N PRO A 62 0.65 -2.20 -14.19
CA PRO A 62 1.67 -2.93 -14.94
C PRO A 62 2.52 -3.86 -14.06
N VAL A 63 2.77 -3.46 -12.81
CA VAL A 63 3.48 -4.28 -11.81
C VAL A 63 2.63 -5.48 -11.40
N GLU A 64 1.34 -5.30 -11.12
CA GLU A 64 0.43 -6.39 -10.76
C GLU A 64 0.30 -7.41 -11.89
N LEU A 65 0.21 -6.95 -13.14
CA LEU A 65 0.22 -7.80 -14.33
C LEU A 65 1.52 -8.61 -14.46
N LEU A 66 2.67 -7.96 -14.26
CA LEU A 66 3.98 -8.64 -14.26
C LEU A 66 4.05 -9.71 -13.16
N MET A 67 3.59 -9.36 -11.96
CA MET A 67 3.60 -10.30 -10.83
C MET A 67 2.62 -11.46 -11.06
N GLU A 68 1.51 -11.23 -11.75
CA GLU A 68 0.57 -12.26 -12.18
C GLU A 68 1.19 -13.19 -13.23
N SER A 69 1.84 -12.67 -14.27
CA SER A 69 2.53 -13.50 -15.27
C SER A 69 3.67 -14.33 -14.68
N ILE A 70 4.37 -13.79 -13.66
CA ILE A 70 5.39 -14.53 -12.91
C ILE A 70 4.76 -15.68 -12.10
N ARG A 71 3.65 -15.43 -11.39
CA ARG A 71 2.94 -16.46 -10.59
C ARG A 71 2.27 -17.53 -11.45
N GLN A 72 1.63 -17.10 -12.54
CA GLN A 72 1.04 -17.98 -13.55
C GLN A 72 2.11 -18.79 -14.28
N HIS A 73 3.39 -18.47 -14.05
CA HIS A 73 4.55 -19.16 -14.63
C HIS A 73 4.30 -19.41 -16.11
N ASP A 74 3.77 -18.38 -16.82
CA ASP A 74 3.45 -18.42 -18.24
C ASP A 74 4.71 -18.91 -18.94
N SER A 75 4.71 -20.22 -19.22
CA SER A 75 5.92 -20.99 -19.41
C SER A 75 6.34 -20.79 -20.84
N LYS A 76 6.78 -19.57 -21.14
CA LYS A 76 7.70 -19.36 -22.25
C LYS A 76 8.95 -20.12 -21.86
N GLU A 77 8.96 -21.40 -22.21
CA GLU A 77 10.06 -22.32 -21.96
C GLU A 77 11.32 -21.64 -22.46
N LEU A 78 12.16 -21.21 -21.52
CA LEU A 78 13.42 -20.60 -21.87
C LEU A 78 14.22 -21.65 -22.62
N ARG A 79 14.79 -21.28 -23.76
CA ARG A 79 15.64 -22.20 -24.51
C ARG A 79 16.75 -22.70 -23.60
N PRO A 80 16.90 -24.01 -23.41
CA PRO A 80 17.94 -24.55 -22.54
C PRO A 80 19.30 -24.13 -23.11
N THR A 81 20.00 -23.29 -22.36
CA THR A 81 21.35 -22.85 -22.69
C THR A 81 22.33 -23.68 -21.87
N ARG A 82 23.46 -24.05 -22.47
CA ARG A 82 24.53 -24.74 -21.73
C ARG A 82 25.04 -23.79 -20.63
N CYS A 83 24.70 -24.08 -19.39
CA CYS A 83 25.28 -23.40 -18.24
C CYS A 83 26.69 -23.96 -18.03
N LEU A 84 27.69 -23.16 -18.36
CA LEU A 84 29.07 -23.45 -17.97
C LEU A 84 29.29 -22.86 -16.58
N LEU A 85 29.42 -23.70 -15.57
CA LEU A 85 30.01 -23.29 -14.31
C LEU A 85 31.51 -23.13 -14.55
N VAL A 86 31.95 -21.90 -14.77
CA VAL A 86 33.37 -21.58 -14.83
C VAL A 86 33.86 -21.41 -13.39
N ASN A 87 34.59 -22.40 -12.90
CA ASN A 87 35.40 -22.25 -11.70
C ASN A 87 36.52 -21.23 -12.02
N ARG A 88 36.86 -20.32 -11.10
CA ARG A 88 37.91 -19.30 -11.29
C ARG A 88 39.27 -19.89 -11.71
N THR A 89 39.50 -21.16 -11.40
CA THR A 89 40.64 -21.95 -11.84
C THR A 89 40.22 -22.74 -13.08
N GLY A 90 40.58 -22.24 -14.26
CA GLY A 90 40.10 -22.70 -15.57
C GLY A 90 40.46 -24.12 -15.99
N ASN A 91 40.02 -25.14 -15.26
CA ASN A 91 40.05 -26.53 -15.71
C ASN A 91 38.96 -27.35 -15.03
N THR A 92 37.78 -27.41 -15.66
CA THR A 92 36.84 -28.54 -15.73
C THR A 92 35.51 -28.06 -16.33
N PHE A 93 35.08 -28.68 -17.43
CA PHE A 93 33.73 -28.53 -17.99
C PHE A 93 32.83 -29.58 -17.34
N GLN A 94 32.25 -29.28 -16.18
CA GLN A 94 31.21 -30.14 -15.60
C GLN A 94 29.82 -29.60 -15.95
N ARG A 95 28.95 -30.47 -16.46
CA ARG A 95 27.60 -30.12 -16.86
C ARG A 95 26.77 -29.97 -15.58
N LEU A 96 26.01 -28.88 -15.46
CA LEU A 96 25.22 -28.55 -14.26
C LEU A 96 24.20 -29.64 -13.87
N SER A 97 23.81 -30.48 -14.83
CA SER A 97 22.99 -31.68 -14.63
C SER A 97 23.61 -32.71 -13.70
N ASP A 98 24.92 -32.68 -13.54
CA ASP A 98 25.68 -33.71 -12.83
C ASP A 98 25.85 -33.33 -11.34
N ILE A 99 25.55 -32.07 -10.99
CA ILE A 99 25.80 -31.48 -9.65
C ILE A 99 24.52 -31.38 -8.82
N ILE A 100 23.36 -31.17 -9.44
CA ILE A 100 22.08 -31.01 -8.72
C ILE A 100 21.03 -31.96 -9.31
N PRO A 101 20.59 -32.98 -8.56
CA PRO A 101 19.45 -33.82 -8.97
C PRO A 101 18.19 -32.95 -9.13
N ARG A 102 17.47 -33.14 -10.23
CA ARG A 102 16.23 -32.42 -10.59
C ARG A 102 15.17 -32.42 -9.48
N GLU A 103 15.19 -33.44 -8.61
CA GLU A 103 14.28 -33.64 -7.47
C GLU A 103 14.39 -32.54 -6.40
N ALA A 104 15.54 -31.88 -6.26
CA ALA A 104 15.78 -30.94 -5.16
C ALA A 104 15.14 -29.55 -5.39
N LEU A 105 14.68 -29.25 -6.60
CA LEU A 105 14.12 -27.94 -6.97
C LEU A 105 12.58 -27.89 -6.90
N SER A 106 11.92 -29.01 -6.60
CA SER A 106 10.45 -29.11 -6.53
C SER A 106 9.87 -29.06 -5.12
N ARG A 107 10.69 -29.18 -4.07
CA ARG A 107 10.22 -29.13 -2.68
C ARG A 107 10.27 -27.69 -2.15
N SER A 108 9.09 -27.11 -1.91
CA SER A 108 8.98 -25.85 -1.17
C SER A 108 9.47 -26.10 0.28
N PRO A 109 10.37 -25.26 0.84
CA PRO A 109 10.86 -25.47 2.22
C PRO A 109 9.81 -25.24 3.31
N PHE A 110 8.56 -24.90 2.97
CA PHE A 110 7.58 -24.30 3.87
C PHE A 110 6.28 -25.09 4.06
N GLU A 111 6.17 -26.31 3.53
CA GLU A 111 5.06 -27.19 3.89
C GLU A 111 5.49 -28.18 4.99
N LYS A 112 5.31 -27.76 6.25
CA LYS A 112 5.03 -28.72 7.31
C LYS A 112 3.52 -28.75 7.52
N PRO A 113 2.85 -29.90 7.39
CA PRO A 113 1.46 -30.02 7.81
C PRO A 113 1.40 -29.78 9.32
N PHE A 114 0.65 -28.76 9.72
CA PHE A 114 0.26 -28.50 11.10
C PHE A 114 -0.64 -29.67 11.52
N GLN A 115 -0.15 -30.54 12.40
CA GLN A 115 -0.97 -31.59 12.98
C GLN A 115 -1.87 -30.94 14.03
N GLU A 116 -3.16 -30.86 13.73
CA GLU A 116 -4.20 -30.65 14.74
C GLU A 116 -4.28 -31.93 15.57
N GLU A 117 -3.56 -31.92 16.69
CA GLU A 117 -3.84 -32.84 17.78
C GLU A 117 -5.21 -32.45 18.35
N GLU A 118 -6.24 -33.20 17.93
CA GLU A 118 -7.55 -33.28 18.57
C GLU A 118 -7.33 -33.69 20.04
N SER A 119 -7.09 -32.69 20.89
CA SER A 119 -7.12 -32.87 22.34
C SER A 119 -8.57 -32.94 22.78
N SER A 120 -9.07 -34.17 22.72
CA SER A 120 -10.22 -34.62 23.49
C SER A 120 -9.89 -34.49 24.98
N PHE A 121 -10.51 -33.51 25.63
CA PHE A 121 -10.60 -33.47 27.08
C PHE A 121 -12.06 -33.18 27.47
N LEU A 122 -12.67 -34.23 28.03
CA LEU A 122 -13.80 -34.33 28.97
C LEU A 122 -14.75 -33.12 29.11
#